data_AF-A0A971J478-F1
#
_entry.id   AF-A0A971J478-F1
#
_cell.length_a   1.000
_cell.length_b   1.000
_cell.length_c   1.000
_cell.angle_alpha   90.00
_cell.angle_beta   90.00
_cell.angle_gamma   90.00
#
_symmetry.space_group_name_H-M   'P 1'
#
loop_
_entity.id
_entity.type
_entity.pdbx_description
1 polymer ?
#
loop_
_entity_poly.entity_id
_entity_poly.type
_entity_poly.pdbx_seq_one_letter_code
_entity_poly.pdbx_strand_id
1 'polypeptide(L)' 'MNSEALLNEALGYLDELNRVFADLASRSEHQVQRSDYLALQEQIQEMQKKLNQDLDNIDDTETFTMSLDRW' A
#
# COMPACT_ATOMS: atom_id res chain seq x y z
N MET A 1 -2.63 -13.93 14.45
CA MET A 1 -1.82 -13.00 13.64
C MET A 1 -2.66 -11.74 13.50
N ASN A 2 -2.17 -10.58 13.94
CA ASN A 2 -2.94 -9.32 13.95
C ASN A 2 -3.13 -8.85 12.49
N SER A 3 -4.36 -8.50 12.10
CA SER A 3 -4.69 -7.95 10.78
C SER A 3 -3.87 -6.71 10.46
N GLU A 4 -3.61 -5.86 11.45
CA GLU A 4 -2.79 -4.66 11.30
C GLU A 4 -1.34 -4.97 10.91
N ALA A 5 -0.74 -6.01 11.52
CA ALA A 5 0.62 -6.43 11.22
C ALA A 5 0.73 -6.96 9.77
N LEU A 6 -0.29 -7.69 9.31
CA LEU A 6 -0.35 -8.23 7.95
C LEU A 6 -0.54 -7.12 6.90
N LEU A 7 -1.35 -6.11 7.19
CA LEU A 7 -1.55 -4.95 6.31
C LEU A 7 -0.30 -4.07 6.22
N ASN A 8 0.40 -3.86 7.35
CA ASN A 8 1.68 -3.16 7.35
C ASN A 8 2.77 -3.90 6.57
N GLU A 9 2.82 -5.24 6.67
CA GLU A 9 3.74 -6.05 5.87
C GLU A 9 3.43 -5.93 4.36
N ALA A 10 2.14 -5.97 3.99
CA ALA A 10 1.71 -5.78 2.61
C ALA A 10 2.08 -4.39 2.06
N LEU A 11 1.95 -3.33 2.86
CA LEU A 11 2.41 -1.99 2.49
C LEU A 11 3.92 -1.93 2.22
N GLY A 12 4.72 -2.64 3.01
CA GLY A 12 6.15 -2.79 2.81
C GLY A 12 6.48 -3.40 1.43
N TYR A 13 5.86 -4.53 1.09
CA TYR A 13 6.06 -5.16 -0.22
C TYR A 13 5.61 -4.27 -1.39
N LEU A 14 4.52 -3.52 -1.21
CA LEU A 14 4.05 -2.57 -2.24
C LEU A 14 5.04 -1.41 -2.45
N ASP A 15 5.69 -0.92 -1.39
CA ASP A 15 6.72 0.13 -1.52
C ASP A 15 7.96 -0.38 -2.26
N GLU A 16 8.38 -1.63 -2.01
CA GLU A 16 9.46 -2.26 -2.75
C GLU A 16 9.14 -2.38 -4.25
N LEU A 17 7.93 -2.85 -4.60
CA LEU A 17 7.49 -2.94 -5.98
C LEU A 17 7.42 -1.56 -6.65
N ASN A 18 6.90 -0.54 -5.95
CA ASN A 18 6.84 0.83 -6.46
C ASN A 18 8.25 1.34 -6.84
N ARG A 19 9.25 1.08 -6.00
CA ARG A 19 10.66 1.45 -6.28
C ARG A 19 11.23 0.71 -7.49
N VAL A 20 10.95 -0.59 -7.62
CA VAL A 20 11.40 -1.40 -8.76
C VAL A 20 10.80 -0.87 -10.07
N PHE A 21 9.49 -0.61 -10.11
CA PHE A 21 8.85 -0.11 -11.33
C PHE A 21 9.28 1.33 -11.67
N ALA A 22 9.50 2.18 -10.67
CA ALA A 22 10.06 3.51 -10.89
C ALA A 22 11.47 3.45 -11.50
N ASP A 23 12.33 2.56 -10.99
CA ASP A 23 13.68 2.34 -11.52
C ASP A 23 13.64 1.83 -12.96
N LEU A 24 12.82 0.81 -13.24
CA LEU A 24 12.64 0.26 -14.58
C LEU A 24 12.09 1.31 -15.57
N ALA A 25 11.13 2.13 -15.15
CA ALA A 25 10.59 3.21 -15.97
C ALA A 25 11.59 4.35 -16.26
N SER A 26 12.64 4.47 -15.45
CA SER A 26 13.68 5.49 -15.61
C SER A 26 14.78 5.09 -16.61
N ARG A 27 14.94 3.78 -16.85
CA ARG A 27 15.98 3.22 -17.73
C ARG A 27 15.60 3.35 -19.20
N SER A 28 16.52 3.88 -20.01
CA SER A 28 16.33 4.06 -21.45
C SER A 28 16.18 2.74 -22.23
N GLU A 29 16.72 1.64 -21.70
CA GLU A 29 16.63 0.30 -22.29
C GLU A 29 15.19 -0.24 -22.35
N HIS A 30 14.31 0.27 -21.48
CA HIS A 30 12.92 -0.15 -21.37
C HIS A 30 11.93 0.87 -21.94
N GLN A 31 12.36 1.76 -22.84
CA GLN A 31 11.51 2.84 -23.34
C GLN A 31 10.20 2.35 -23.98
N VAL A 32 10.19 1.13 -24.55
CA VAL A 32 9.00 0.47 -25.11
C VAL A 32 8.01 0.01 -24.03
N GLN A 33 8.51 -0.40 -22.85
CA GLN A 33 7.73 -0.95 -21.73
C GLN A 33 7.45 0.10 -20.65
N ARG A 34 7.99 1.32 -20.80
CA ARG A 34 7.89 2.40 -19.82
C ARG A 34 6.44 2.76 -19.48
N SER A 35 5.53 2.72 -20.46
CA SER A 35 4.10 2.94 -20.22
C SER A 35 3.52 1.91 -19.25
N ASP A 36 3.91 0.65 -19.41
CA ASP A 36 3.38 -0.46 -18.62
C ASP A 36 3.91 -0.38 -17.19
N TYR A 37 5.19 -0.02 -17.02
CA TYR A 37 5.77 0.21 -15.69
C TYR A 37 5.12 1.38 -14.96
N LEU A 38 4.82 2.49 -15.66
CA LEU A 38 4.09 3.61 -15.07
C LEU A 38 2.65 3.24 -14.69
N ALA A 39 1.96 2.45 -15.53
CA ALA A 39 0.61 1.97 -15.22
C ALA A 39 0.58 1.01 -14.02
N LEU A 40 1.57 0.13 -13.90
CA LEU A 40 1.73 -0.73 -12.72
C LEU A 40 2.05 0.09 -11.47
N GLN A 41 2.87 1.14 -11.62
CA GLN A 41 3.17 2.06 -10.53
C GLN A 41 1.92 2.77 -10.01
N GLU A 42 1.04 3.24 -10.90
CA GLU A 42 -0.24 3.86 -10.55
C GLU A 42 -1.14 2.88 -9.78
N GLN A 43 -1.26 1.63 -10.25
CA GLN A 43 -2.04 0.60 -9.55
C GLN A 43 -1.49 0.29 -8.15
N ILE A 44 -0.16 0.26 -7.99
CA ILE A 44 0.46 0.05 -6.67
C ILE A 44 0.12 1.20 -5.73
N GLN A 45 0.18 2.44 -6.19
CA GLN A 45 -0.18 3.61 -5.39
C GLN A 45 -1.66 3.60 -4.99
N GLU A 46 -2.56 3.17 -5.88
CA GLU A 46 -3.97 2.99 -5.53
C GLU A 46 -4.19 1.92 -4.47
N MET A 47 -3.48 0.79 -4.56
CA MET A 47 -3.55 -0.27 -3.54
C MET A 47 -3.00 0.20 -2.19
N GLN A 48 -1.86 0.91 -2.17
CA GLN A 48 -1.31 1.51 -0.96
C GLN A 48 -2.31 2.46 -0.30
N LYS A 49 -3.00 3.30 -1.10
CA LYS A 49 -4.02 4.21 -0.60
C LYS A 49 -5.18 3.47 0.06
N LYS A 50 -5.68 2.40 -0.55
CA LYS A 50 -6.78 1.58 0.01
C LYS A 50 -6.35 0.88 1.31
N LEU A 51 -5.16 0.29 1.33
CA LEU A 51 -4.63 -0.38 2.52
C LEU A 51 -4.41 0.58 3.69
N ASN A 52 -3.94 1.79 3.44
CA ASN A 52 -3.85 2.82 4.47
C ASN A 52 -5.23 3.20 5.03
N GLN A 53 -6.25 3.33 4.18
CA GLN A 53 -7.62 3.57 4.63
C GLN A 53 -8.15 2.40 5.48
N ASP A 54 -7.85 1.16 5.11
CA ASP A 54 -8.24 -0.02 5.88
C ASP A 54 -7.55 -0.06 7.26
N LEU A 55 -6.28 0.36 7.34
CA LEU A 55 -5.56 0.51 8.61
C LEU A 55 -6.19 1.60 9.49
N ASP A 56 -6.47 2.78 8.93
CA ASP A 56 -7.12 3.88 9.66
C ASP A 56 -8.48 3.42 10.22
N ASN A 57 -9.26 2.68 9.44
CA ASN A 57 -10.55 2.14 9.89
C ASN A 57 -10.43 1.10 11.03
N ILE A 58 -9.34 0.32 11.05
CA ILE A 58 -9.06 -0.63 12.14
C ILE A 58 -8.76 0.14 13.42
N ASP A 59 -7.90 1.16 13.36
CA ASP A 59 -7.55 2.00 14.51
C ASP A 59 -8.79 2.72 15.10
N ASP A 60 -9.66 3.24 14.23
CA ASP A 60 -10.93 3.86 14.63
C ASP A 60 -11.89 2.85 15.31
N THR A 61 -11.93 1.60 14.83
CA THR A 61 -12.79 0.55 15.38
C THR A 61 -12.29 0.06 16.75
N GLU A 62 -10.97 -0.12 16.91
CA GLU A 62 -10.37 -0.46 18.21
C GLU A 62 -10.57 0.66 19.23
N THR A 63 -10.42 1.92 18.80
CA THR A 63 -10.70 3.10 19.64
C THR A 63 -12.17 3.16 20.07
N PHE A 64 -13.11 2.89 19.16
CA PHE A 64 -14.55 2.88 19.46
C PHE A 64 -14.93 1.77 20.45
N THR A 65 -14.44 0.55 20.24
CA THR A 65 -14.74 -0.60 21.10
C THR A 65 -14.15 -0.47 22.50
N MET A 66 -12.92 0.03 22.65
CA MET A 66 -12.34 0.34 23.97
C MET A 66 -13.11 1.44 24.72
N SER A 67 -13.70 2.38 23.99
CA SER A 67 -14.53 3.44 24.58
C SER A 67 -15.85 2.92 25.13
N LEU A 68 -16.46 1.93 24.47
CA LEU A 68 -17.70 1.28 24.93
C LEU A 68 -17.49 0.41 26.17
N ASP A 69 -16.36 -0.30 26.27
CA ASP A 69 -16.04 -1.16 27.43
C ASP A 69 -15.79 -0.37 28.74
N ARG A 70 -15.64 0.96 28.64
CA ARG A 70 -15.46 1.87 29.80
C ARG A 70 -16.77 2.45 30.36
N TRP A 71 -17.92 2.17 29.74
CA TRP A 71 -19.25 2.62 30.15
C TRP A 71 -20.12 1.45 30.61
#